data_AF-A0A1V9YBM2-F1
#
_entry.id   AF-A0A1V9YBM2-F1
#
_cell.length_a   1.000
_cell.length_b   1.000
_cell.length_c   1.000
_cell.angle_alpha   90.00
_cell.angle_beta   90.00
_cell.angle_gamma   90.00
#
_symmetry.space_group_name_H-M   'P 1'
#
loop_
_entity.id
_entity.type
_entity.pdbx_description
1 polymer ?
#
loop_
_entity_poly.entity_id
_entity_poly.type
_entity_poly.pdbx_seq_one_letter_code
_entity_poly.pdbx_strand_id
1 'polypeptide(L)'
;MGELQTCRYSHGKCKLPRATKKNGTLHTLCEYHRTKACAHQKKLDAKRRNEKLKMFQDDPSLRPGRKQLKTPSPSWHDVVENENRPPNHTRYVWEHQPAQPVSPTFLKPPFPHQSYHPSVNYTSYAPPPTYAPQSISPP
;
A
#
# COMPACT_ATOMS: atom_id res chain seq x y z
N MET A 1 -8.91 31.49 -12.74
CA MET A 1 -8.31 30.55 -11.77
C MET A 1 -8.73 29.11 -12.10
N GLY A 2 -8.10 28.41 -13.06
CA GLY A 2 -8.59 27.08 -13.49
C GLY A 2 -7.57 26.06 -14.01
N GLU A 3 -6.33 26.46 -14.28
CA GLU A 3 -5.36 25.61 -14.97
C GLU A 3 -4.47 24.78 -14.01
N LEU A 4 -4.46 25.14 -12.73
CA LEU A 4 -3.70 24.44 -11.69
C LEU A 4 -4.41 23.21 -11.10
N GLN A 5 -5.68 22.98 -11.46
CA GLN A 5 -6.46 21.88 -10.88
C GLN A 5 -6.61 20.67 -11.80
N THR A 6 -6.39 20.82 -13.10
CA THR A 6 -6.56 19.73 -14.07
C THR A 6 -5.28 18.93 -14.26
N CYS A 7 -5.47 17.65 -14.58
CA CYS A 7 -4.40 16.68 -14.84
C CYS A 7 -3.47 17.13 -15.97
N ARG A 8 -2.15 17.06 -15.74
CA ARG A 8 -1.11 17.45 -16.73
C ARG A 8 -0.61 16.27 -17.57
N TYR A 9 -1.48 15.30 -17.87
CA TYR A 9 -1.10 14.17 -18.71
C TYR A 9 -0.75 14.67 -20.12
N SER A 10 0.39 14.25 -20.67
CA SER A 10 0.93 14.78 -21.92
C SER A 10 0.21 14.25 -23.16
N HIS A 11 -0.26 13.00 -23.11
CA HIS A 11 -0.82 12.32 -24.28
C HIS A 11 -2.34 12.55 -24.39
N GLY A 12 -2.73 13.82 -24.51
CA GLY A 12 -4.11 14.28 -24.63
C GLY A 12 -4.56 15.20 -23.49
N LYS A 13 -5.60 16.01 -23.74
CA LYS A 13 -6.12 16.98 -22.76
C LYS A 13 -7.02 16.30 -21.73
N CYS A 14 -6.44 15.84 -20.62
CA CYS A 14 -7.19 15.27 -19.51
C CYS A 14 -7.88 16.36 -18.69
N LYS A 15 -9.22 16.31 -18.59
CA LYS A 15 -10.03 17.29 -17.85
C LYS A 15 -10.25 16.93 -16.38
N LEU A 16 -9.82 15.75 -15.94
CA LEU A 16 -9.99 15.28 -14.57
C LEU A 16 -9.12 16.10 -13.59
N PRO A 17 -9.59 16.30 -12.34
CA PRO A 17 -8.81 17.01 -11.34
C PRO A 17 -7.56 16.21 -10.94
N ARG A 18 -6.51 16.92 -10.53
CA ARG A 18 -5.30 16.34 -9.95
C ARG A 18 -5.64 15.57 -8.67
N ALA A 19 -5.01 14.42 -8.49
CA ALA A 19 -5.18 13.65 -7.26
C ALA A 19 -4.48 14.36 -6.09
N THR A 20 -4.94 14.15 -4.87
CA THR A 20 -4.34 14.74 -3.67
C THR A 20 -3.51 13.68 -2.92
N LYS A 21 -2.28 14.03 -2.54
CA LYS A 21 -1.45 13.21 -1.64
C LYS A 21 -2.01 13.22 -0.23
N LYS A 22 -1.59 12.26 0.61
CA LYS A 22 -1.93 12.21 2.05
C LYS A 22 -1.56 13.49 2.82
N ASN A 23 -0.54 14.21 2.37
CA ASN A 23 -0.09 15.48 2.95
C ASN A 23 -0.85 16.72 2.43
N GLY A 24 -1.94 16.52 1.67
CA GLY A 24 -2.75 17.61 1.11
C GLY A 24 -2.19 18.23 -0.18
N THR A 25 -0.98 17.86 -0.64
CA THR A 25 -0.40 18.41 -1.88
C THR A 25 -0.98 17.72 -3.12
N LEU A 26 -1.22 18.48 -4.19
CA LEU A 26 -1.72 17.93 -5.44
C LEU A 26 -0.61 17.17 -6.21
N HIS A 27 -0.96 16.02 -6.74
CA HIS A 27 -0.20 15.32 -7.76
C HIS A 27 -0.20 16.09 -9.08
N THR A 28 0.71 15.72 -9.99
CA THR A 28 0.73 16.25 -11.36
C THR A 28 -0.37 15.64 -12.24
N LEU A 29 -0.78 14.41 -11.92
CA LEU A 29 -1.77 13.62 -12.65
C LEU A 29 -3.05 13.43 -11.83
N CYS A 30 -4.16 13.13 -12.51
CA CYS A 30 -5.37 12.63 -11.87
C CYS A 30 -5.19 11.19 -11.38
N GLU A 31 -6.13 10.73 -10.56
CA GLU A 31 -6.08 9.38 -9.96
C GLU A 31 -6.04 8.27 -11.02
N TYR A 32 -6.84 8.43 -12.09
CA TYR A 32 -6.85 7.49 -13.20
C TYR A 32 -5.49 7.35 -13.90
N HIS A 33 -4.85 8.47 -14.23
CA HIS A 33 -3.53 8.41 -14.89
C HIS A 33 -2.43 7.95 -13.94
N ARG A 34 -2.57 8.24 -12.64
CA ARG A 34 -1.60 7.80 -11.63
C ARG A 34 -1.63 6.28 -11.46
N THR A 35 -2.82 5.68 -11.37
CA THR A 35 -2.97 4.21 -11.28
C THR A 35 -2.51 3.52 -12.56
N LYS A 36 -2.85 4.07 -13.73
CA LYS A 36 -2.36 3.58 -15.04
C LYS A 36 -0.84 3.61 -15.15
N ALA A 37 -0.21 4.72 -14.74
CA ALA A 37 1.25 4.85 -14.74
C ALA A 37 1.91 3.84 -13.81
N CYS A 38 1.38 3.65 -12.60
CA CYS A 38 1.85 2.62 -11.68
C CYS A 38 1.73 1.20 -12.27
N ALA A 39 0.61 0.88 -12.92
CA ALA A 39 0.43 -0.41 -13.58
C ALA A 39 1.42 -0.61 -14.74
N HIS A 40 1.65 0.42 -15.55
CA HIS A 40 2.62 0.40 -16.63
C HIS A 40 4.05 0.20 -16.10
N GLN A 41 4.43 0.92 -15.05
CA GLN A 41 5.73 0.78 -14.40
C GLN A 41 5.93 -0.64 -13.87
N LYS A 42 4.94 -1.20 -13.15
CA LYS A 42 5.00 -2.58 -12.66
C LYS A 42 5.20 -3.59 -13.79
N LYS A 43 4.52 -3.40 -14.94
CA LYS A 43 4.68 -4.25 -16.12
C LYS A 43 6.09 -4.15 -16.71
N LEU A 44 6.62 -2.94 -16.85
CA LEU A 44 7.99 -2.72 -17.35
C LEU A 44 9.04 -3.33 -16.41
N ASP A 45 8.87 -3.15 -15.10
CA ASP A 45 9.78 -3.69 -14.09
C ASP A 45 9.74 -5.22 -14.08
N ALA A 46 8.56 -5.83 -14.26
CA ALA A 46 8.41 -7.27 -14.40
C ALA A 46 9.12 -7.78 -15.66
N LYS A 47 8.94 -7.11 -16.81
CA LYS A 47 9.64 -7.45 -18.06
C LYS A 47 11.15 -7.36 -17.88
N ARG A 48 11.66 -6.25 -17.33
CA ARG A 48 13.08 -6.05 -17.05
C ARG A 48 13.65 -7.11 -16.10
N ARG A 49 12.89 -7.52 -15.08
CA ARG A 49 13.29 -8.61 -14.17
C ARG A 49 13.38 -9.94 -14.91
N ASN A 50 12.39 -10.27 -15.73
CA ASN A 50 12.39 -11.51 -16.50
C ASN A 50 13.55 -11.57 -17.52
N GLU A 51 13.82 -10.47 -18.23
CA GLU A 51 14.95 -10.38 -19.16
C GLU A 51 16.29 -10.61 -18.45
N LYS A 52 16.48 -10.00 -17.27
CA LYS A 52 17.67 -10.26 -16.44
C LYS A 52 17.76 -11.73 -16.03
N LEU A 53 16.66 -12.35 -15.61
CA LEU A 53 16.64 -13.77 -15.24
C LEU A 53 16.96 -14.69 -16.43
N LYS A 54 16.57 -14.33 -17.65
CA LYS A 54 16.97 -15.06 -18.86
C LYS A 54 18.47 -14.92 -19.12
N MET A 55 19.01 -13.71 -19.05
CA MET A 55 20.46 -13.49 -19.19
C MET A 55 21.28 -14.31 -18.20
N PHE A 56 20.82 -14.46 -16.95
CA PHE A 56 21.51 -15.30 -15.96
C PHE A 56 21.33 -16.81 -16.16
N GLN A 57 20.34 -17.24 -16.95
CA GLN A 57 20.23 -18.65 -17.34
C GLN A 57 21.21 -18.96 -18.47
N ASP A 58 21.35 -18.06 -19.44
CA ASP A 58 22.28 -18.22 -20.56
C ASP A 58 23.74 -18.09 -20.11
N ASP A 59 24.01 -17.20 -19.15
CA ASP A 59 25.34 -17.03 -18.53
C ASP A 59 25.22 -16.87 -16.99
N PRO A 60 25.39 -17.95 -16.22
CA PRO A 60 25.29 -17.90 -14.76
C PRO A 60 26.39 -17.07 -14.09
N SER A 61 27.48 -16.73 -14.79
CA SER A 61 28.56 -15.87 -14.27
C SER A 61 28.12 -14.41 -14.15
N LEU A 62 27.16 -13.96 -14.96
CA LEU A 62 26.63 -12.59 -14.94
C LEU A 62 25.68 -12.32 -13.79
N ARG A 63 25.27 -13.37 -13.05
CA ARG A 63 24.33 -13.23 -11.94
C ARG A 63 24.90 -12.20 -10.97
N PRO A 64 24.14 -11.14 -10.60
CA PRO A 64 24.63 -10.14 -9.68
C PRO A 64 24.79 -10.89 -8.38
N GLY A 65 26.04 -11.19 -8.02
CA GLY A 65 26.35 -11.79 -6.75
C GLY A 65 25.64 -10.97 -5.70
N ARG A 66 24.91 -11.64 -4.80
CA ARG A 66 24.41 -11.00 -3.58
C ARG A 66 25.66 -10.48 -2.87
N LYS A 67 26.04 -9.24 -3.14
CA LYS A 67 27.13 -8.58 -2.41
C LYS A 67 26.65 -8.64 -0.96
N GLN A 68 27.31 -9.48 -0.15
CA GLN A 68 27.18 -9.47 1.30
C GLN A 68 27.30 -8.00 1.69
N LEU A 69 26.18 -7.40 2.07
CA LEU A 69 26.08 -5.97 2.34
C LEU A 69 26.76 -5.73 3.69
N LYS A 70 28.09 -5.82 3.70
CA LYS A 70 28.94 -5.44 4.82
C LYS A 70 29.03 -3.92 4.79
N THR A 71 27.96 -3.27 5.27
CA THR A 71 27.83 -1.90 5.78
C THR A 71 26.40 -1.40 5.50
N PRO A 72 25.69 -0.87 6.52
CA PRO A 72 24.45 -0.14 6.26
C PRO A 72 24.84 1.21 5.65
N SER A 73 24.81 1.30 4.31
CA SER A 73 24.76 2.61 3.67
C SER A 73 23.51 3.32 4.18
N PRO A 74 23.59 4.60 4.63
CA PRO A 74 22.41 5.36 5.00
C PRO A 74 21.40 5.29 3.85
N SER A 75 20.21 4.80 4.15
CA SER A 75 19.13 4.73 3.18
C SER A 75 18.77 6.16 2.78
N TRP A 76 18.34 6.37 1.54
CA TRP A 76 17.73 7.64 1.15
C TRP A 76 16.55 8.05 2.05
N HIS A 77 15.97 7.09 2.78
CA HIS A 77 14.98 7.36 3.83
C HIS A 77 15.59 8.03 5.07
N ASP A 78 16.82 7.67 5.48
CA ASP A 78 17.49 8.23 6.66
C ASP A 78 17.87 9.71 6.49
N VAL A 79 18.16 10.14 5.26
CA VAL A 79 18.56 11.54 4.96
C VAL A 79 17.35 12.48 4.96
N VAL A 80 16.21 12.05 4.42
CA VAL A 80 14.99 12.88 4.34
C VAL A 80 14.28 13.01 5.69
N GLU A 81 14.41 12.00 6.55
CA GLU A 81 13.78 11.98 7.87
C GLU A 81 14.46 12.93 8.86
N ASN A 82 15.72 13.31 8.61
CA ASN A 82 16.47 14.25 9.46
C ASN A 82 16.03 15.72 9.25
N GLU A 83 15.66 16.10 8.02
CA GLU A 83 15.27 17.47 7.66
C GLU A 83 13.82 17.82 8.06
N ASN A 84 12.95 16.81 8.26
CA ASN A 84 11.56 17.00 8.70
C ASN A 84 11.34 16.70 10.20
N ARG A 85 12.41 16.43 10.94
CA ARG A 85 12.32 16.10 12.37
C ARG A 85 12.21 17.39 13.19
N PRO A 86 11.11 17.62 13.94
CA PRO A 86 11.00 18.82 14.77
C PRO A 86 12.11 18.83 15.85
N PRO A 87 12.61 20.02 16.24
CA PRO A 87 13.72 20.14 17.16
C PRO A 87 13.41 19.50 18.52
N ASN A 88 14.44 18.85 19.04
CA ASN A 88 14.45 17.91 20.13
C ASN A 88 14.10 18.54 21.49
N HIS A 89 12.82 18.59 21.86
CA HIS A 89 12.41 18.82 23.26
C HIS A 89 11.13 18.06 23.67
N THR A 90 10.96 16.81 23.22
CA THR A 90 9.97 15.87 23.81
C THR A 90 10.35 14.41 23.51
N ARG A 91 11.62 14.03 23.72
CA ARG A 91 11.92 12.60 23.86
C ARG A 91 11.57 12.17 25.27
N TYR A 92 10.37 11.60 25.43
CA TYR A 92 10.05 10.75 26.57
C TYR A 92 11.12 9.64 26.64
N VAL A 93 11.89 9.63 27.72
CA VAL A 93 12.95 8.67 28.00
C VAL A 93 12.29 7.32 28.27
N TRP A 94 12.50 6.34 27.40
CA TRP A 94 12.27 4.94 27.76
C TRP A 94 13.53 4.47 28.49
N GLU A 95 13.55 4.69 29.79
CA GLU A 95 14.59 4.25 30.72
C GLU A 95 14.61 2.72 30.70
N HIS A 96 15.74 2.12 30.35
CA HIS A 96 15.93 0.67 30.34
C HIS A 96 15.95 0.16 31.78
N GLN A 97 14.85 -0.45 32.23
CA GLN A 97 14.85 -1.25 33.46
C GLN A 97 15.60 -2.57 33.20
N PRO A 98 16.61 -2.96 34.02
CA PRO A 98 17.30 -4.24 33.85
C PRO A 98 16.36 -5.42 34.17
N ALA A 99 16.35 -6.41 33.28
CA ALA A 99 15.56 -7.62 33.40
C ALA A 99 15.95 -8.44 34.65
N GLN A 100 14.97 -8.73 35.50
CA GLN A 100 15.10 -9.68 36.62
C GLN A 100 14.96 -11.13 36.10
N PRO A 101 15.72 -12.11 36.62
CA PRO A 101 15.61 -13.50 36.18
C PRO A 101 14.38 -14.17 36.81
N VAL A 102 13.36 -14.47 35.99
CA VAL A 102 12.24 -15.33 36.42
C VAL A 102 12.44 -16.75 35.90
N SER A 103 12.45 -17.70 36.82
CA SER A 103 12.60 -19.15 36.62
C SER A 103 11.43 -19.79 35.87
N PRO A 104 11.61 -20.94 35.18
CA PRO A 104 10.62 -21.49 34.27
C PRO A 104 9.67 -22.44 35.03
N THR A 105 8.54 -21.94 35.51
CA THR A 105 7.47 -22.81 35.99
C THR A 105 6.53 -23.15 34.83
N PHE A 106 6.61 -24.38 34.35
CA PHE A 106 5.62 -25.01 33.48
C PHE A 106 4.26 -25.07 34.19
N LEU A 107 3.33 -24.16 33.84
CA LEU A 107 1.90 -24.38 34.08
C LEU A 107 1.11 -23.98 32.83
N LYS A 108 0.34 -24.97 32.36
CA LYS A 108 -0.66 -24.98 31.29
C LYS A 108 -1.61 -23.77 31.37
N PRO A 109 -2.11 -23.19 30.26
CA PRO A 109 -3.21 -22.25 30.32
C PRO A 109 -4.56 -22.99 30.35
N PRO A 110 -5.53 -22.56 31.18
CA PRO A 110 -6.93 -22.75 30.87
C PRO A 110 -7.61 -21.37 30.85
N PHE A 111 -7.34 -20.59 29.81
CA PHE A 111 -8.28 -19.54 29.42
C PHE A 111 -8.94 -20.02 28.12
N PRO A 112 -10.28 -20.09 28.07
CA PRO A 112 -10.97 -20.62 26.91
C PRO A 112 -10.69 -19.69 25.73
N HIS A 113 -10.30 -20.28 24.61
CA HIS A 113 -10.24 -19.61 23.33
C HIS A 113 -11.66 -19.15 22.98
N GLN A 114 -12.01 -17.92 23.34
CA GLN A 114 -13.21 -17.29 22.82
C GLN A 114 -12.89 -16.93 21.38
N SER A 115 -13.20 -17.87 20.48
CA SER A 115 -13.15 -17.68 19.05
C SER A 115 -14.04 -16.50 18.70
N TYR A 116 -13.41 -15.33 18.50
CA TYR A 116 -14.06 -14.16 17.95
C TYR A 116 -14.36 -14.46 16.48
N HIS A 117 -15.49 -15.12 16.24
CA HIS A 117 -16.14 -15.07 14.95
C HIS A 117 -16.82 -13.70 14.87
N PRO A 118 -16.46 -12.81 13.94
CA PRO A 118 -17.33 -11.69 13.65
C PRO A 118 -18.64 -12.28 13.10
N SER A 119 -19.70 -12.24 13.90
CA SER A 119 -21.05 -12.48 13.43
C SER A 119 -21.39 -11.37 12.44
N VAL A 120 -21.16 -11.65 11.17
CA VAL A 120 -21.78 -10.92 10.08
C VAL A 120 -23.29 -11.13 10.23
N ASN A 121 -23.97 -10.16 10.83
CA ASN A 121 -25.41 -10.05 10.71
C ASN A 121 -25.70 -9.78 9.23
N TYR A 122 -25.94 -10.85 8.48
CA TYR A 122 -26.55 -10.76 7.17
C TYR A 122 -27.99 -10.32 7.43
N THR A 123 -28.21 -9.00 7.48
CA THR A 123 -29.55 -8.45 7.36
C THR A 123 -30.11 -9.01 6.07
N SER A 124 -31.04 -9.96 6.22
CA SER A 124 -31.87 -10.52 5.17
C SER A 124 -32.60 -9.36 4.50
N TYR A 125 -32.01 -8.78 3.45
CA TYR A 125 -32.78 -8.02 2.48
C TYR A 125 -33.73 -9.01 1.84
N ALA A 126 -35.00 -8.94 2.25
CA ALA A 126 -36.07 -9.56 1.50
C ALA A 126 -35.95 -9.07 0.05
N PRO A 127 -35.97 -9.96 -0.95
CA PRO A 127 -35.95 -9.53 -2.34
C PRO A 127 -37.18 -8.63 -2.59
N PRO A 128 -37.04 -7.57 -3.40
CA PRO A 128 -38.20 -6.76 -3.78
C PRO A 128 -39.23 -7.65 -4.48
N PRO A 129 -40.54 -7.43 -4.27
CA PRO A 129 -41.56 -8.18 -4.99
C PRO A 129 -41.37 -7.98 -6.49
N THR A 130 -41.28 -9.09 -7.22
CA THR A 130 -41.30 -9.09 -8.68
C THR A 130 -42.67 -8.57 -9.12
N TYR A 131 -42.75 -7.31 -9.55
CA TYR A 131 -43.96 -6.79 -10.16
C TYR A 131 -44.19 -7.54 -11.48
N ALA A 132 -45.28 -8.30 -11.53
CA ALA A 132 -45.80 -8.86 -12.77
C ALA A 132 -46.17 -7.71 -13.72
N PRO A 133 -45.85 -7.79 -15.03
CA PRO A 133 -46.31 -6.79 -15.99
C PRO A 133 -47.84 -6.87 -16.07
N GLN A 134 -48.51 -5.78 -15.69
CA GLN A 134 -49.93 -5.62 -15.93
C GLN A 134 -50.15 -5.55 -17.44
N SER A 135 -50.89 -6.52 -17.94
CA SER A 135 -51.45 -6.55 -19.30
C SER A 135 -52.27 -5.29 -19.53
N ILE A 136 -51.75 -4.36 -20.34
CA ILE A 136 -52.50 -3.22 -20.85
C ILE A 136 -53.41 -3.75 -21.95
N SER A 137 -54.72 -3.74 -21.70
CA SER A 137 -55.73 -3.96 -22.74
C SER A 137 -55.76 -2.75 -23.68
N PRO A 138 -55.71 -2.93 -25.00
CA PRO A 138 -55.86 -1.84 -25.96
C PRO A 138 -57.33 -1.39 -26.08
N PRO A 139 -57.55 -0.16 -26.62
CA PRO A 139 -58.85 0.51 -26.65
C PRO A 139 -59.90 -0.12 -27.58
#